data_AF-A0A2C9TRJ4-F1
#
_entry.id   AF-A0A2C9TRJ4-F1
#
_cell.length_a   1.000
_cell.length_b   1.000
_cell.length_c   1.000
_cell.angle_alpha   90.00
_cell.angle_beta   90.00
_cell.angle_gamma   90.00
#
_symmetry.space_group_name_H-M   'P 1'
#
loop_
_entity.id
_entity.type
_entity.pdbx_description
1 polymer ?
#
loop_
_entity_poly.entity_id
_entity_poly.type
_entity_poly.pdbx_seq_one_letter_code
_entity_poly.pdbx_strand_id
1 'polypeptide(L)' 'MKYFKKIRHFAQLTLPIKTSVRIPQNDISRHVNEIVETIPDSKFDEFRHHRGATSYHPKMMLKIIL' A
#
# COMPACT_ATOMS: atom_id res chain seq x y z
N MET A 1 25.61 -20.12 -31.73
CA MET A 1 24.57 -20.55 -30.77
C MET A 1 24.91 -19.97 -29.40
N LYS A 2 24.02 -19.13 -28.87
CA LYS A 2 24.22 -18.21 -27.74
C LYS A 2 24.35 -18.96 -26.42
N TYR A 3 25.51 -18.86 -25.75
CA TYR A 3 25.58 -19.22 -24.33
C TYR A 3 25.11 -18.03 -23.50
N PHE A 4 23.81 -18.03 -23.20
CA PHE A 4 23.18 -17.16 -22.23
C PHE A 4 23.76 -17.50 -20.83
N LYS A 5 24.85 -16.83 -20.45
CA LYS A 5 25.37 -16.90 -19.09
C LYS A 5 24.34 -16.25 -18.17
N LYS A 6 23.60 -17.11 -17.48
CA LYS A 6 22.54 -16.79 -16.52
C LYS A 6 23.12 -16.02 -15.33
N ILE A 7 23.22 -14.70 -15.46
CA ILE A 7 23.44 -13.79 -14.34
C ILE A 7 22.08 -13.54 -13.69
N ARG A 8 21.67 -14.42 -12.78
CA ARG A 8 20.51 -14.17 -11.90
C ARG A 8 20.89 -14.56 -10.48
N HIS A 9 21.54 -13.65 -9.76
CA HIS A 9 21.66 -13.79 -8.30
C HIS A 9 21.88 -12.48 -7.51
N PHE A 10 22.06 -11.31 -8.15
CA PHE A 10 22.23 -10.03 -7.42
C PHE A 10 21.30 -8.90 -7.87
N ALA A 11 20.53 -9.08 -8.95
CA ALA A 11 19.55 -8.09 -9.39
C ALA A 11 18.23 -8.16 -8.59
N GLN A 12 18.11 -9.10 -7.66
CA GLN A 12 16.92 -9.30 -6.85
C GLN A 12 17.31 -9.06 -5.39
N LEU A 13 16.87 -7.91 -4.86
CA LEU A 13 16.59 -7.57 -3.44
C LEU A 13 17.04 -6.16 -3.00
N THR A 14 17.78 -5.39 -3.79
CA THR A 14 18.06 -4.00 -3.43
C THR A 14 16.96 -3.08 -3.97
N LEU A 15 15.96 -2.78 -3.12
CA LEU A 15 15.05 -1.67 -3.36
C LEU A 15 15.91 -0.39 -3.49
N PRO A 16 15.86 0.33 -4.61
CA PRO A 16 16.61 1.58 -4.74
C PRO A 16 16.13 2.56 -3.67
N ILE A 17 17.04 3.05 -2.80
CA ILE A 17 16.73 4.07 -1.78
C ILE A 17 16.11 5.33 -2.41
N LYS A 18 16.37 5.56 -3.71
CA LYS A 18 15.89 6.71 -4.48
C LYS A 18 14.72 6.43 -5.42
N THR A 19 14.00 5.30 -5.31
CA THR A 19 12.70 5.18 -5.99
C THR A 19 11.61 5.85 -5.16
N SER A 20 11.72 7.17 -4.96
CA SER A 20 10.55 7.94 -4.53
C SER A 20 9.66 8.15 -5.76
N VAL A 21 8.87 7.14 -6.10
CA VAL A 21 7.76 7.33 -7.04
C VAL A 21 6.77 8.24 -6.31
N ARG A 22 6.83 9.54 -6.62
CA ARG A 22 5.91 10.52 -6.06
C ARG A 22 4.58 10.35 -6.79
N ILE A 23 3.54 9.99 -6.04
CA ILE A 23 2.17 9.93 -6.53
C ILE A 23 1.79 11.33 -7.06
N PRO A 24 1.39 11.49 -8.33
CA PRO A 24 0.98 12.77 -8.90
C PRO A 24 -0.12 13.45 -8.07
N GLN A 25 -0.22 14.78 -8.10
CA GLN A 25 -1.25 15.50 -7.34
C GLN A 25 -2.67 15.20 -7.81
N ASN A 26 -2.84 14.93 -9.10
CA ASN A 26 -4.12 14.57 -9.73
C ASN A 26 -4.39 13.06 -9.73
N ASP A 27 -3.60 12.26 -9.02
CA ASP A 27 -3.76 10.82 -8.97
C ASP A 27 -5.05 10.44 -8.22
N ILE A 28 -5.72 9.39 -8.68
CA ILE A 28 -6.96 8.89 -8.08
C ILE A 28 -6.71 8.44 -6.63
N SER A 29 -5.56 7.85 -6.32
CA SER A 29 -5.22 7.40 -4.97
C SER A 29 -5.19 8.55 -3.94
N ARG A 30 -4.88 9.78 -4.35
CA ARG A 30 -4.98 10.96 -3.47
C ARG A 30 -6.43 11.32 -3.19
N HIS A 31 -7.27 11.32 -4.21
CA HIS A 31 -8.70 11.57 -4.05
C HIS A 31 -9.37 10.50 -3.18
N VAL A 32 -9.04 9.22 -3.40
CA VAL A 32 -9.48 8.11 -2.53
C VAL A 32 -9.02 8.34 -1.10
N ASN A 33 -7.76 8.69 -0.89
CA ASN A 33 -7.23 8.98 0.43
C ASN A 33 -7.99 10.13 1.11
N GLU A 34 -8.21 11.24 0.41
CA GLU A 34 -8.96 12.40 0.91
C GLU A 34 -10.38 12.00 1.32
N ILE A 35 -11.10 11.26 0.46
CA ILE A 35 -12.44 10.75 0.77
C ILE A 35 -12.40 9.89 2.03
N VAL A 36 -11.48 8.93 2.13
CA VAL A 36 -11.38 8.03 3.28
C VAL A 36 -11.00 8.78 4.58
N GLU A 37 -10.17 9.83 4.49
CA GLU A 37 -9.83 10.65 5.66
C GLU A 37 -10.98 11.51 6.17
N THR A 38 -11.97 11.83 5.33
CA THR A 38 -13.18 12.53 5.79
C THR A 38 -14.10 11.64 6.65
N ILE A 39 -13.90 10.32 6.64
CA ILE A 39 -14.72 9.38 7.40
C ILE A 39 -14.26 9.36 8.88
N PRO A 40 -15.15 9.64 9.85
CA PRO A 40 -14.81 9.59 11.26
C PRO A 40 -14.33 8.21 11.70
N ASP A 41 -13.33 8.17 12.59
CA ASP A 41 -12.77 6.89 13.07
C ASP A 41 -13.78 5.99 13.79
N SER A 42 -14.82 6.57 14.37
CA SER A 42 -15.90 5.83 15.05
C SER A 42 -16.73 4.99 14.08
N LYS A 43 -16.78 5.35 12.80
CA LYS A 43 -17.43 4.53 11.76
C LYS A 43 -16.67 3.23 11.48
N PHE A 44 -15.43 3.12 11.97
CA PHE A 44 -14.61 1.92 11.84
C PHE A 44 -14.61 1.02 13.08
N ASP A 45 -15.25 1.44 14.19
CA ASP A 45 -15.21 0.71 15.46
C ASP A 45 -15.85 -0.69 15.35
N GLU A 46 -16.91 -0.84 14.57
CA GLU A 46 -17.56 -2.14 14.34
C GLU A 46 -16.62 -3.16 13.67
N PHE A 47 -15.62 -2.70 12.91
CA PHE A 47 -14.65 -3.57 12.23
C PHE A 47 -13.41 -3.84 13.09
N ARG A 48 -13.31 -3.23 14.28
CA ARG A 48 -12.21 -3.51 15.22
C ARG A 48 -12.52 -4.79 15.97
N HIS A 49 -11.56 -5.72 16.00
CA HIS A 49 -11.73 -6.95 16.76
C HIS A 49 -11.63 -6.64 18.26
N HIS A 50 -12.63 -7.08 19.02
CA HIS A 50 -12.67 -6.91 20.47
C HIS A 50 -11.77 -7.93 21.21
N ARG A 51 -11.27 -8.96 20.51
CA ARG A 51 -10.48 -10.06 21.10
C ARG A 51 -9.08 -10.16 20.51
N GLY A 52 -8.36 -9.05 20.43
CA GLY A 52 -6.94 -9.01 20.03
C GLY A 52 -6.63 -8.00 18.94
N ALA A 53 -5.35 -7.85 18.61
CA ALA A 53 -4.90 -6.95 17.55
C ALA A 53 -5.39 -7.45 16.19
N THR A 54 -6.01 -6.56 15.40
CA THR A 54 -6.42 -6.87 14.04
C THR A 54 -5.21 -6.99 13.12
N SER A 55 -5.22 -7.93 12.17
CA SER A 55 -4.16 -8.03 11.16
C SER A 55 -4.16 -6.86 10.16
N TYR A 56 -5.20 -6.02 10.18
CA TYR A 56 -5.40 -4.88 9.29
C TYR A 56 -6.12 -3.75 10.01
N HIS A 57 -5.83 -2.50 9.64
CA HIS A 57 -6.58 -1.34 10.10
C HIS A 57 -7.77 -1.10 9.15
N PRO A 58 -9.04 -1.09 9.61
CA PRO A 58 -10.20 -0.99 8.72
C PRO A 58 -10.16 0.22 7.78
N LYS A 59 -9.73 1.39 8.27
CA LYS A 59 -9.56 2.60 7.44
C LYS A 59 -8.50 2.41 6.34
N MET A 60 -7.41 1.69 6.63
CA MET A 60 -6.37 1.44 5.63
C MET A 60 -6.80 0.40 4.59
N MET A 61 -7.57 -0.60 5.02
CA MET A 61 -8.16 -1.58 4.12
C MET A 61 -9.14 -0.91 3.15
N LEU A 62 -9.92 0.07 3.60
CA LEU A 62 -10.82 0.83 2.74
C LEU A 62 -10.08 1.58 1.61
N LYS A 63 -8.91 2.17 1.91
CA LYS A 63 -8.08 2.85 0.90
C LYS A 63 -7.50 1.92 -0.18
N ILE A 64 -7.47 0.61 0.07
CA ILE A 64 -6.97 -0.39 -0.89
C ILE A 64 -8.11 -0.89 -1.78
N ILE A 65 -9.33 -0.91 -1.26
CA ILE A 65 -10.52 -1.41 -1.98
C ILE A 65 -11.07 -0.36 -2.95
N LEU A 66 -10.99 0.92 -2.58
CA LEU A 66 -11.44 2.07 -3.38
C LEU A 66 -10.33 2.57 -4.31
#